data_AF-A0A838PHS3-F1
#
_entry.id   AF-A0A838PHS3-F1
#
_cell.length_a   1.000
_cell.length_b   1.000
_cell.length_c   1.000
_cell.angle_alpha   90.00
_cell.angle_beta   90.00
_cell.angle_gamma   90.00
#
_symmetry.space_group_name_H-M   'P 1'
#
loop_
_entity.id
_entity.type
_entity.pdbx_description
1 polymer ?
#
loop_
_entity_poly.entity_id
_entity_poly.type
_entity_poly.pdbx_seq_one_letter_code
_entity_poly.pdbx_strand_id
1 'polypeptide(L)'
;MPSSVVRALLESRRGELWIGTNAGLLRLLDGQFTAYTTLDGLTHNLVNALAETEDGAIWVGTAGGGLDRLRDGAFTHYSTREGLSGDVVTALQAGQDGSVWVGTTKGLNRINGERVDSYSTADGLANGRVQALCGDGAGGVWVGTERGLHHLRDGNLKLYTKRDG
;
A
#
# COMPACT_ATOMS: atom_id res chain seq x y z
N MET A 1 -25.39 -10.01 10.55
CA MET A 1 -24.26 -9.43 9.78
C MET A 1 -23.42 -10.59 9.26
N PRO A 2 -23.14 -10.73 7.95
CA PRO A 2 -22.08 -11.64 7.56
C PRO A 2 -20.76 -11.06 8.10
N SER A 3 -19.92 -11.89 8.71
CA SER A 3 -18.67 -11.44 9.35
C SER A 3 -17.73 -10.86 8.29
N SER A 4 -17.47 -9.55 8.34
CA SER A 4 -16.36 -8.95 7.62
C SER A 4 -15.15 -8.89 8.55
N VAL A 5 -14.08 -9.61 8.20
CA VAL A 5 -12.82 -9.50 8.93
C VAL A 5 -12.19 -8.15 8.62
N VAL A 6 -11.84 -7.38 9.66
CA VAL A 6 -11.06 -6.15 9.54
C VAL A 6 -9.59 -6.52 9.34
N ARG A 7 -8.95 -5.90 8.35
CA ARG A 7 -7.57 -6.21 7.95
C ARG A 7 -6.65 -5.00 7.91
N ALA A 8 -7.23 -3.81 7.75
CA ALA A 8 -6.50 -2.56 7.83
C ALA A 8 -7.38 -1.50 8.49
N LEU A 9 -6.74 -0.59 9.23
CA LEU A 9 -7.36 0.59 9.81
C LEU A 9 -6.47 1.78 9.49
N LEU A 10 -7.08 2.91 9.15
CA LEU A 10 -6.40 4.18 8.90
C LEU A 10 -7.29 5.31 9.41
N GLU A 11 -6.82 6.02 10.43
CA GLU A 11 -7.41 7.31 10.80
C GLU A 11 -6.82 8.38 9.86
N SER A 12 -7.69 9.05 9.12
CA SER A 12 -7.28 10.12 8.22
C SER A 12 -6.98 11.40 8.99
N ARG A 13 -6.19 12.29 8.39
CA ARG A 13 -5.90 13.64 8.90
C ARG A 13 -7.15 14.51 9.04
N ARG A 14 -8.26 14.12 8.41
CA ARG A 14 -9.57 14.79 8.47
C ARG A 14 -10.48 14.23 9.58
N GLY A 15 -10.00 13.25 10.36
CA GLY A 15 -10.77 12.62 11.45
C GLY A 15 -11.71 11.51 10.99
N GLU A 16 -11.53 10.98 9.78
CA GLU A 16 -12.31 9.86 9.26
C GLU A 16 -11.60 8.54 9.58
N LEU A 17 -12.34 7.51 9.97
CA LEU A 17 -11.77 6.17 10.11
C LEU A 17 -12.06 5.35 8.84
N TRP A 18 -10.99 4.96 8.15
CA TRP A 18 -11.04 4.05 7.02
C TRP A 18 -10.72 2.62 7.46
N ILE A 19 -11.52 1.67 6.99
CA ILE A 19 -11.50 0.28 7.44
C ILE A 19 -11.46 -0.63 6.22
N GLY A 20 -10.32 -1.31 6.04
CA GLY A 20 -10.16 -2.34 5.02
C GLY A 20 -10.71 -3.66 5.53
N THR A 21 -11.60 -4.29 4.76
CA THR A 21 -12.23 -5.56 5.16
C THR A 21 -12.12 -6.62 4.05
N ASN A 22 -12.61 -7.83 4.33
CA ASN A 22 -12.78 -8.86 3.29
C ASN A 22 -13.95 -8.59 2.31
N ALA A 23 -14.78 -7.58 2.59
CA ALA A 23 -16.02 -7.31 1.83
C ALA A 23 -16.08 -5.89 1.26
N GLY A 24 -14.95 -5.16 1.26
CA GLY A 24 -14.84 -3.81 0.74
C GLY A 24 -14.08 -2.88 1.68
N LEU A 25 -14.06 -1.61 1.30
CA LEU A 25 -13.55 -0.49 2.08
C LEU A 25 -14.72 0.20 2.77
N LEU A 26 -14.61 0.46 4.07
CA LEU A 26 -15.57 1.29 4.80
C LEU A 26 -14.91 2.60 5.20
N ARG A 27 -15.70 3.67 5.18
CA ARG A 27 -15.38 4.98 5.77
C ARG A 27 -16.37 5.24 6.89
N LEU A 28 -15.87 5.61 8.06
CA LEU A 28 -16.65 6.07 9.20
C LEU A 28 -16.33 7.54 9.45
N LEU A 29 -17.34 8.39 9.37
CA LEU A 29 -17.26 9.82 9.68
C LEU A 29 -18.52 10.21 10.44
N ASP A 30 -18.37 10.89 11.58
CA ASP A 30 -19.49 11.37 12.41
C ASP A 30 -20.54 10.29 12.72
N GLY A 31 -20.08 9.05 12.97
CA GLY A 31 -20.94 7.90 13.27
C GLY A 31 -21.62 7.27 12.05
N GLN A 32 -21.40 7.78 10.84
CA GLN A 32 -21.98 7.26 9.60
C GLN A 32 -20.98 6.41 8.81
N PHE A 33 -21.43 5.23 8.39
CA PHE A 33 -20.66 4.33 7.53
C PHE A 33 -21.01 4.55 6.05
N THR A 34 -19.99 4.67 5.21
CA THR A 34 -20.08 4.55 3.75
C THR A 34 -19.24 3.36 3.30
N ALA A 35 -19.79 2.51 2.42
CA ALA A 35 -19.08 1.35 1.88
C ALA A 35 -18.70 1.57 0.42
N TYR A 36 -17.51 1.12 0.06
CA TYR A 36 -17.02 1.06 -1.32
C TYR A 36 -16.64 -0.37 -1.64
N THR A 37 -17.20 -0.86 -2.74
CA THR A 37 -17.03 -2.22 -3.25
C THR A 37 -16.64 -2.18 -4.72
N THR A 38 -16.51 -3.36 -5.33
CA THR A 38 -16.36 -3.50 -6.78
C THR A 38 -17.49 -2.89 -7.59
N LEU A 39 -18.68 -2.69 -7.01
CA LEU A 39 -19.79 -1.99 -7.66
C LEU A 39 -19.60 -0.47 -7.68
N ASP A 40 -18.76 0.06 -6.80
CA ASP A 40 -18.47 1.48 -6.62
C ASP A 40 -17.14 1.90 -7.26
N GLY A 41 -16.45 0.95 -7.90
CA GLY A 41 -15.19 1.17 -8.62
C GLY A 41 -13.95 0.56 -7.97
N LEU A 42 -14.03 0.01 -6.76
CA LEU A 42 -12.87 -0.66 -6.14
C LEU A 42 -12.43 -1.87 -6.99
N THR A 43 -11.15 -2.06 -7.25
CA THR A 43 -10.72 -3.18 -8.11
C THR A 43 -10.97 -4.56 -7.50
N HIS A 44 -11.01 -4.66 -6.16
CA HIS A 44 -11.24 -5.92 -5.45
C HIS A 44 -11.73 -5.69 -4.02
N ASN A 45 -12.74 -6.45 -3.58
CA ASN A 45 -13.39 -6.25 -2.26
C ASN A 45 -12.50 -6.61 -1.06
N LEU A 46 -11.54 -7.51 -1.23
CA LEU A 46 -10.61 -7.87 -0.16
C LEU A 46 -9.49 -6.83 -0.06
N VAL A 47 -9.59 -5.94 0.94
CA VAL A 47 -8.66 -4.85 1.21
C VAL A 47 -7.59 -5.30 2.22
N ASN A 48 -6.32 -5.19 1.84
CA ASN A 48 -5.13 -5.60 2.60
C ASN A 48 -4.48 -4.45 3.37
N ALA A 49 -4.39 -3.28 2.76
CA ALA A 49 -3.58 -2.18 3.29
C ALA A 49 -4.20 -0.85 2.93
N LEU A 50 -3.96 0.16 3.77
CA LEU A 50 -4.41 1.53 3.58
C LEU A 50 -3.26 2.50 3.84
N ALA A 51 -3.22 3.61 3.11
CA ALA A 51 -2.37 4.75 3.41
C ALA A 51 -3.05 6.04 2.96
N GLU A 52 -2.76 7.16 3.64
CA GLU A 52 -3.18 8.49 3.22
C GLU A 52 -1.94 9.29 2.80
N THR A 53 -1.96 9.86 1.59
CA THR A 53 -0.95 10.84 1.15
C THR A 53 -1.34 12.25 1.58
N GLU A 54 -0.36 13.17 1.61
CA GLU A 54 -0.56 14.54 2.12
C GLU A 54 -1.64 15.34 1.38
N ASP A 55 -1.90 15.00 0.12
CA ASP A 55 -2.98 15.56 -0.69
C ASP A 55 -4.39 15.06 -0.30
N GLY A 56 -4.49 14.20 0.72
CA GLY A 56 -5.74 13.63 1.22
C GLY A 56 -6.25 12.45 0.39
N ALA A 57 -5.47 11.91 -0.55
CA ALA A 57 -5.86 10.70 -1.27
C ALA A 57 -5.71 9.46 -0.38
N ILE A 58 -6.72 8.60 -0.42
CA ILE A 58 -6.71 7.31 0.27
C ILE A 58 -6.26 6.24 -0.72
N TRP A 59 -5.14 5.60 -0.41
CA TRP A 59 -4.58 4.49 -1.18
C TRP A 59 -5.01 3.17 -0.56
N VAL A 60 -5.49 2.25 -1.40
CA VAL A 60 -6.17 1.02 -1.00
C VAL A 60 -5.52 -0.15 -1.70
N GLY A 61 -4.72 -0.91 -0.95
CA GLY A 61 -4.06 -2.11 -1.46
C GLY A 61 -5.00 -3.30 -1.37
N THR A 62 -5.20 -4.03 -2.46
CA THR A 62 -6.14 -5.15 -2.52
C THR A 62 -5.46 -6.51 -2.69
N ALA A 63 -6.21 -7.59 -2.48
CA ALA A 63 -5.68 -8.96 -2.59
C ALA A 63 -5.61 -9.56 -4.00
N GLY A 64 -5.75 -8.74 -5.03
CA GLY A 64 -5.65 -9.23 -6.41
C GLY A 64 -6.07 -8.25 -7.50
N GLY A 65 -6.64 -7.09 -7.15
CA GLY A 65 -6.97 -6.02 -8.09
C GLY A 65 -5.85 -4.99 -8.28
N GLY A 66 -4.77 -5.11 -7.51
CA GLY A 66 -3.71 -4.11 -7.44
C GLY A 66 -4.01 -3.05 -6.37
N LEU A 67 -3.73 -1.80 -6.73
CA LEU A 67 -3.80 -0.63 -5.88
C LEU A 67 -4.84 0.35 -6.43
N ASP A 68 -5.75 0.78 -5.57
CA ASP A 68 -6.70 1.83 -5.87
C ASP A 68 -6.30 3.13 -5.15
N ARG A 69 -6.43 4.27 -5.83
CA ARG A 69 -6.34 5.60 -5.24
C ARG A 69 -7.72 6.23 -5.27
N LEU A 70 -8.28 6.52 -4.10
CA LEU A 70 -9.53 7.25 -3.94
C LEU A 70 -9.23 8.70 -3.59
N ARG A 71 -9.68 9.62 -4.44
CA ARG A 71 -9.56 11.06 -4.21
C ARG A 71 -10.80 11.76 -4.76
N ASP A 72 -11.39 12.63 -3.96
CA ASP A 72 -12.57 13.43 -4.34
C ASP A 72 -13.73 12.57 -4.90
N GLY A 73 -13.88 11.35 -4.37
CA GLY A 73 -14.93 10.40 -4.78
C GLY A 73 -14.62 9.58 -6.04
N ALA A 74 -13.48 9.81 -6.69
CA ALA A 74 -13.05 9.08 -7.89
C ALA A 74 -11.94 8.08 -7.57
N PHE A 75 -12.03 6.90 -8.19
CA PHE A 75 -10.98 5.89 -8.15
C PHE A 75 -10.03 5.99 -9.36
N THR A 76 -8.75 5.79 -9.12
CA THR A 76 -7.71 5.53 -10.13
C THR A 76 -7.00 4.23 -9.77
N HIS A 77 -6.70 3.39 -10.75
CA HIS A 77 -6.23 2.02 -10.53
C HIS A 77 -4.81 1.83 -11.03
N TYR A 78 -4.02 1.06 -10.29
CA TYR A 78 -2.68 0.63 -10.66
C TYR A 78 -2.57 -0.87 -10.45
N SER A 79 -2.21 -1.58 -11.51
CA SER A 79 -1.98 -3.02 -11.55
C SER A 79 -0.63 -3.30 -12.21
N THR A 80 -0.34 -4.56 -12.47
CA THR A 80 0.78 -4.99 -13.31
C THR A 80 0.74 -4.36 -14.70
N ARG A 81 -0.44 -3.95 -15.22
CA ARG A 81 -0.57 -3.24 -16.50
C ARG A 81 -0.01 -1.82 -16.44
N GLU A 82 -0.10 -1.18 -15.28
CA GLU A 82 0.43 0.16 -15.02
C GLU A 82 1.86 0.12 -14.43
N GLY A 83 2.47 -1.07 -14.33
CA GLY A 83 3.88 -1.24 -13.96
C GLY A 83 4.12 -1.75 -12.54
N LEU A 84 3.08 -2.07 -11.76
CA LEU A 84 3.30 -2.73 -10.46
C LEU A 84 3.98 -4.09 -10.65
N SER A 85 4.85 -4.44 -9.72
CA SER A 85 5.48 -5.76 -9.64
C SER A 85 4.48 -6.89 -9.42
N GLY A 86 3.32 -6.63 -8.82
CA GLY A 86 2.26 -7.62 -8.61
C GLY A 86 0.93 -7.01 -8.17
N ASP A 87 -0.17 -7.72 -8.43
CA ASP A 87 -1.54 -7.26 -8.17
C ASP A 87 -2.05 -7.58 -6.75
N VAL A 88 -1.26 -8.31 -5.97
CA VAL A 88 -1.55 -8.57 -4.55
C VAL A 88 -0.71 -7.60 -3.72
N VAL A 89 -1.33 -6.49 -3.30
CA VAL A 89 -0.68 -5.45 -2.48
C VAL A 89 -0.75 -5.86 -1.02
N THR A 90 0.39 -5.96 -0.35
CA THR A 90 0.51 -6.51 1.02
C THR A 90 0.74 -5.42 2.06
N ALA A 91 1.36 -4.31 1.67
CA ALA A 91 1.68 -3.20 2.57
C ALA A 91 1.70 -1.88 1.79
N LEU A 92 1.33 -0.79 2.46
CA LEU A 92 1.40 0.56 1.94
C LEU A 92 2.08 1.48 2.94
N GLN A 93 2.85 2.44 2.44
CA GLN A 93 3.46 3.49 3.24
C GLN A 93 3.48 4.79 2.42
N ALA A 94 2.81 5.83 2.90
CA ALA A 94 2.93 7.15 2.31
C ALA A 94 4.37 7.69 2.48
N GLY A 95 4.92 8.22 1.40
CA GLY A 95 6.17 8.97 1.39
C GLY A 95 5.95 10.43 1.79
N GLN A 96 7.04 11.11 2.16
CA GLN A 96 7.01 12.53 2.51
C GLN A 96 6.99 13.48 1.30
N ASP A 97 7.30 12.96 0.11
CA ASP A 97 7.35 13.72 -1.13
C ASP A 97 6.08 13.54 -1.99
N GLY A 98 4.97 13.12 -1.36
CA GLY A 98 3.73 12.77 -2.04
C GLY A 98 3.74 11.42 -2.75
N SER A 99 4.85 10.68 -2.71
CA SER A 99 4.90 9.30 -3.23
C SER A 99 4.16 8.31 -2.33
N VAL A 100 3.86 7.13 -2.86
CA VAL A 100 3.42 5.98 -2.07
C VAL A 100 4.34 4.80 -2.33
N TRP A 101 4.82 4.16 -1.26
CA TRP A 101 5.52 2.89 -1.33
C TRP A 101 4.52 1.75 -1.26
N VAL A 102 4.68 0.78 -2.16
CA VAL A 102 3.73 -0.31 -2.39
C VAL A 102 4.48 -1.63 -2.28
N GLY A 103 4.23 -2.37 -1.21
CA GLY A 103 4.69 -3.74 -1.08
C GLY A 103 3.73 -4.68 -1.78
N THR A 104 4.25 -5.58 -2.61
CA THR A 104 3.45 -6.64 -3.24
C THR A 104 4.02 -8.01 -2.89
N THR A 105 3.35 -9.06 -3.35
CA THR A 105 3.89 -10.43 -3.28
C THR A 105 5.07 -10.68 -4.21
N LYS A 106 5.39 -9.74 -5.12
CA LYS A 106 6.42 -9.90 -6.16
C LYS A 106 7.51 -8.82 -6.14
N GLY A 107 7.34 -7.72 -5.41
CA GLY A 107 8.38 -6.72 -5.23
C GLY A 107 7.93 -5.52 -4.41
N LEU A 108 8.81 -4.53 -4.35
CA LEU A 108 8.53 -3.19 -3.85
C LEU A 108 8.29 -2.27 -5.03
N ASN A 109 7.35 -1.33 -4.90
CA ASN A 109 7.13 -0.29 -5.89
C ASN A 109 7.08 1.07 -5.20
N ARG A 110 7.34 2.11 -5.97
CA ARG A 110 7.14 3.49 -5.59
C ARG A 110 6.31 4.18 -6.66
N ILE A 111 5.21 4.79 -6.26
CA ILE A 111 4.39 5.61 -7.14
C ILE A 111 4.64 7.06 -6.80
N ASN A 112 5.00 7.87 -7.79
CA ASN A 112 5.10 9.32 -7.66
C ASN A 112 4.43 9.97 -8.88
N GLY A 113 3.26 10.58 -8.66
CA GLY A 113 2.37 10.97 -9.75
C GLY A 113 1.88 9.77 -10.54
N GLU A 114 2.14 9.74 -11.85
CA GLU A 114 1.80 8.62 -12.74
C GLU A 114 2.97 7.62 -12.90
N ARG A 115 4.16 7.95 -12.39
CA ARG A 115 5.34 7.10 -12.53
C ARG A 115 5.32 5.98 -11.49
N VAL A 116 5.57 4.76 -11.97
CA VAL A 116 5.75 3.56 -11.13
C VAL A 116 7.19 3.06 -11.29
N ASP A 117 7.97 3.14 -10.21
CA ASP A 117 9.30 2.52 -10.13
C ASP A 117 9.18 1.21 -9.35
N SER A 118 9.69 0.11 -9.90
CA SER A 118 9.57 -1.24 -9.34
C SER A 118 10.94 -1.83 -9.02
N TYR A 119 11.05 -2.45 -7.85
CA TYR A 119 12.25 -3.11 -7.34
C TYR A 119 11.91 -4.57 -7.05
N SER A 120 12.72 -5.46 -7.60
CA SER A 120 12.55 -6.91 -7.54
C SER A 120 13.77 -7.59 -6.93
N THR A 121 13.79 -8.92 -6.95
CA THR A 121 14.99 -9.68 -6.58
C THR A 121 16.17 -9.43 -7.53
N ALA A 122 15.90 -9.04 -8.78
CA ALA A 122 16.95 -8.65 -9.73
C ALA A 122 17.65 -7.34 -9.31
N ASP A 123 16.97 -6.50 -8.53
CA ASP A 123 17.44 -5.20 -8.06
C ASP A 123 18.01 -5.26 -6.64
N GLY A 124 18.11 -6.47 -6.06
CA GLY A 124 18.74 -6.72 -4.76
C GLY A 124 17.79 -7.02 -3.59
N LEU A 125 16.47 -7.11 -3.82
CA LEU A 125 15.57 -7.62 -2.76
C LEU A 125 15.86 -9.10 -2.50
N ALA A 126 16.07 -9.48 -1.25
CA ALA A 126 16.32 -10.87 -0.87
C ALA A 126 15.11 -11.79 -1.12
N ASN A 127 13.90 -11.22 -1.19
CA ASN A 127 12.65 -11.93 -1.50
C ASN A 127 11.64 -10.92 -2.08
N GLY A 128 10.90 -11.32 -3.12
CA GLY A 128 9.89 -10.47 -3.76
C GLY A 128 8.64 -10.23 -2.90
N ARG A 129 8.36 -11.06 -1.90
CA ARG A 129 7.22 -10.87 -0.99
C ARG A 129 7.56 -9.87 0.10
N VAL A 130 7.15 -8.63 -0.14
CA VAL A 130 7.16 -7.56 0.87
C VAL A 130 6.01 -7.81 1.85
N GLN A 131 6.27 -7.71 3.14
CA GLN A 131 5.27 -7.93 4.19
C GLN A 131 4.97 -6.66 4.99
N ALA A 132 5.95 -5.78 5.14
CA ALA A 132 5.81 -4.55 5.90
C ALA A 132 6.66 -3.44 5.29
N LEU A 133 6.17 -2.21 5.41
CA LEU A 133 6.86 -1.00 5.02
C LEU A 133 6.82 -0.01 6.17
N CYS A 134 7.90 0.73 6.37
CA CYS A 134 7.98 1.80 7.34
C CYS A 134 8.87 2.92 6.79
N GLY A 135 8.36 4.15 6.73
CA GLY A 135 9.17 5.29 6.31
C GLY A 135 10.31 5.54 7.29
N ASP A 136 11.48 5.95 6.80
CA ASP A 136 12.65 6.21 7.66
C ASP A 136 12.71 7.64 8.22
N GLY A 137 11.74 8.49 7.87
CA GLY A 137 11.70 9.90 8.30
C GLY A 137 12.57 10.84 7.45
N ALA A 138 13.38 10.33 6.53
CA ALA A 138 14.36 11.06 5.74
C ALA A 138 14.26 10.77 4.22
N GLY A 139 13.10 10.29 3.76
CA GLY A 139 12.80 10.02 2.35
C GLY A 139 13.06 8.58 1.89
N GLY A 140 13.61 7.73 2.74
CA GLY A 140 13.77 6.30 2.50
C GLY A 140 12.67 5.44 3.13
N VAL A 141 12.77 4.13 2.91
CA VAL A 141 11.82 3.15 3.42
C VAL A 141 12.53 1.90 3.93
N TRP A 142 12.12 1.43 5.10
CA TRP A 142 12.44 0.11 5.62
C TRP A 142 11.46 -0.92 5.05
N VAL A 143 11.99 -2.01 4.54
CA VAL A 143 11.27 -3.05 3.80
C VAL A 143 11.46 -4.38 4.50
N GLY A 144 10.41 -4.85 5.17
CA GLY A 144 10.37 -6.18 5.74
C GLY A 144 9.95 -7.20 4.68
N THR A 145 10.79 -8.20 4.44
CA THR A 145 10.45 -9.35 3.61
C THR A 145 10.53 -10.63 4.44
N GLU A 146 10.04 -11.75 3.91
CA GLU A 146 10.16 -13.06 4.58
C GLU A 146 11.61 -13.49 4.87
N ARG A 147 12.59 -12.86 4.21
CA ARG A 147 14.00 -13.27 4.28
C ARG A 147 14.95 -12.16 4.72
N GLY A 148 14.44 -11.06 5.28
CA GLY A 148 15.29 -10.03 5.86
C GLY A 148 14.68 -8.65 5.88
N LEU A 149 15.46 -7.71 6.39
CA LEU A 149 15.13 -6.29 6.46
C LEU A 149 16.01 -5.55 5.47
N HIS A 150 15.40 -4.72 4.62
CA HIS A 150 16.13 -3.87 3.69
C HIS A 150 15.85 -2.41 4.00
N HIS A 151 16.80 -1.54 3.69
CA HIS A 151 16.63 -0.10 3.70
C HIS A 151 16.87 0.41 2.29
N LEU A 152 15.86 1.06 1.71
CA LEU A 152 15.96 1.72 0.43
C LEU A 152 16.02 3.22 0.64
N ARG A 153 17.10 3.85 0.17
CA ARG A 153 17.27 5.30 0.21
C ARG A 153 18.05 5.76 -1.01
N ASP A 154 17.57 6.81 -1.68
CA ASP A 154 18.21 7.39 -2.88
C ASP A 154 18.52 6.34 -3.98
N GLY A 155 17.62 5.36 -4.14
CA GLY A 155 17.76 4.24 -5.09
C GLY A 155 18.72 3.13 -4.65
N ASN A 156 19.39 3.27 -3.51
CA ASN A 156 20.29 2.27 -2.95
C ASN A 156 19.53 1.34 -1.98
N LEU A 157 19.46 0.06 -2.34
CA LEU A 157 18.85 -0.98 -1.51
C LEU A 157 19.93 -1.72 -0.72
N LYS A 158 19.95 -1.52 0.60
CA LYS A 158 20.87 -2.20 1.51
C LYS A 158 20.14 -3.28 2.30
N LEU A 159 20.68 -4.50 2.29
CA LEU A 159 20.21 -5.62 3.12
C LEU A 159 20.86 -5.58 4.51
N TYR A 160 20.06 -5.84 5.54
CA TYR A 160 20.49 -6.10 6.91
C TYR A 160 20.09 -7.52 7.32
N THR A 161 21.02 -8.24 7.92
CA THR A 161 20.89 -9.63 8.34
C THR A 161 21.27 -9.80 9.81
N LYS A 162 21.12 -11.01 10.35
CA LYS A 162 21.61 -11.37 11.69
C LYS A 162 23.12 -11.13 11.89
N ARG A 163 23.90 -10.92 10.82
CA ARG A 163 25.35 -10.66 10.92
C ARG A 163 25.66 -9.19 11.17
N ASP A 164 24.68 -8.30 11.04
CA ASP A 164 24.82 -6.86 11.16
C ASP A 164 24.42 -6.33 12.56
N GLY A 165 24.30 -7.24 13.56
CA GLY A 165 23.94 -6.95 14.95
C GLY A 165 24.51 -7.96 15.93
#